data_AF-A0A522CIR2-F1
#
_entry.id   AF-A0A522CIR2-F1
#
_cell.length_a   1.000
_cell.length_b   1.000
_cell.length_c   1.000
_cell.angle_alpha   90.00
_cell.angle_beta   90.00
_cell.angle_gamma   90.00
#
_symmetry.space_group_name_H-M   'P 1'
#
loop_
_entity.id
_entity.type
_entity.pdbx_description
1 polymer ?
#
loop_
_entity_poly.entity_id
_entity_poly.type
_entity_poly.pdbx_seq_one_letter_code
_entity_poly.pdbx_strand_id
1 'polypeptide(L)'
;MLRTTINMRISIFDKISRAADQLGKPRREIVILLLSRIRRDFRRYPGGFTLVKYQPREMLNLWHPFTITYKEEENELVTDFRKFGKLSVSYFVAIATERYLDELLADGGKSHNYVPIDHYALGKRVQNGVCVWETYWGDPGNPGKMSGNTKIHRRIGGV
;
A
#
# COMPACT_ATOMS: atom_id res chain seq x y z
N MET A 1 -2.61 -2.85 -16.66
CA MET A 1 -1.55 -2.47 -15.68
C MET A 1 -1.35 -0.98 -15.72
N LEU A 2 -1.34 -0.33 -14.56
CA LEU A 2 -1.23 1.13 -14.42
C LEU A 2 0.23 1.50 -14.15
N ARG A 3 0.80 2.41 -14.95
CA ARG A 3 2.22 2.79 -14.86
C ARG A 3 2.38 4.12 -14.16
N THR A 4 3.34 4.20 -13.23
CA THR A 4 3.70 5.45 -12.57
C THR A 4 5.18 5.43 -12.16
N THR A 5 5.65 6.51 -11.55
CA THR A 5 7.03 6.64 -11.07
C THR A 5 7.03 6.98 -9.60
N ILE A 6 7.83 6.27 -8.83
CA ILE A 6 8.13 6.61 -7.43
C ILE A 6 9.58 7.10 -7.33
N ASN A 7 9.76 8.27 -6.72
CA ASN A 7 11.08 8.84 -6.45
C ASN A 7 11.54 8.45 -5.04
N MET A 8 12.62 7.69 -4.92
CA MET A 8 13.16 7.23 -3.63
C MET A 8 14.62 7.61 -3.48
N ARG A 9 15.15 7.60 -2.25
CA ARG A 9 16.59 7.79 -2.03
C ARG A 9 17.36 6.62 -2.66
N ILE A 10 18.57 6.90 -3.16
CA ILE A 10 19.44 5.86 -3.74
C ILE A 10 19.69 4.72 -2.73
N SER A 11 19.92 5.05 -1.46
CA SER A 11 20.09 4.05 -0.40
C SER A 11 18.89 3.11 -0.24
N ILE A 12 17.67 3.63 -0.40
CA ILE A 12 16.43 2.83 -0.38
C ILE A 12 16.37 1.94 -1.63
N PHE A 13 16.69 2.50 -2.80
CA PHE A 13 16.73 1.73 -4.04
C PHE A 13 17.76 0.59 -4.00
N ASP A 14 18.93 0.83 -3.42
CA ASP A 14 19.98 -0.18 -3.26
C ASP A 14 19.56 -1.29 -2.30
N LYS A 15 18.93 -0.94 -1.18
CA LYS A 15 18.34 -1.91 -0.23
C LYS A 15 17.31 -2.82 -0.93
N ILE A 16 16.39 -2.22 -1.68
CA ILE A 16 15.38 -2.97 -2.46
C ILE A 16 16.04 -3.84 -3.53
N SER A 17 17.07 -3.34 -4.21
CA SER A 17 17.79 -4.08 -5.24
C SER A 17 18.50 -5.31 -4.67
N ARG A 18 19.21 -5.16 -3.55
CA ARG A 18 19.86 -6.30 -2.88
C ARG A 18 18.86 -7.34 -2.40
N ALA A 19 17.72 -6.91 -1.87
CA ALA A 19 16.67 -7.82 -1.46
C ALA A 19 16.02 -8.55 -2.65
N ALA A 20 15.83 -7.85 -3.77
CA ALA A 20 15.37 -8.45 -5.02
C ALA A 20 16.32 -9.56 -5.51
N ASP A 21 17.63 -9.28 -5.50
CA ASP A 21 18.65 -10.25 -5.90
C ASP A 21 18.71 -11.44 -4.93
N GLN A 22 18.67 -11.19 -3.61
CA GLN A 22 18.71 -12.23 -2.58
C GLN A 22 17.49 -13.15 -2.60
N LEU A 23 16.30 -12.62 -2.89
CA LEU A 23 15.06 -13.38 -2.92
C LEU A 23 14.71 -13.92 -4.31
N GLY A 24 15.50 -13.61 -5.35
CA GLY A 24 15.22 -14.00 -6.73
C GLY A 24 13.92 -13.42 -7.28
N LYS A 25 13.55 -12.20 -6.86
CA LYS A 25 12.27 -11.55 -7.21
C LYS A 25 12.51 -10.21 -7.92
N PRO A 26 11.62 -9.77 -8.83
CA PRO A 26 11.73 -8.42 -9.40
C PRO A 26 11.60 -7.33 -8.32
N ARG A 27 12.37 -6.23 -8.45
CA ARG A 27 12.29 -5.06 -7.55
C ARG A 27 10.86 -4.56 -7.31
N ARG A 28 10.03 -4.58 -8.36
CA ARG A 28 8.59 -4.24 -8.27
C ARG A 28 7.86 -5.13 -7.27
N GLU A 29 8.12 -6.43 -7.27
CA GLU A 29 7.50 -7.36 -6.32
C GLU A 29 7.95 -7.07 -4.89
N ILE A 30 9.23 -6.79 -4.66
CA ILE A 30 9.73 -6.37 -3.34
C ILE A 30 8.98 -5.13 -2.82
N VAL A 31 8.79 -4.12 -3.69
CA VAL A 31 8.02 -2.92 -3.34
C VAL A 31 6.58 -3.26 -2.94
N ILE A 32 5.90 -4.15 -3.69
CA ILE A 32 4.51 -4.55 -3.36
C ILE A 32 4.45 -5.34 -2.05
N LEU A 33 5.41 -6.24 -1.79
CA LEU A 33 5.47 -7.00 -0.53
C LEU A 33 5.64 -6.06 0.67
N LEU A 34 6.55 -5.09 0.57
CA LEU A 34 6.78 -4.08 1.59
C LEU A 34 5.54 -3.19 1.85
N LEU A 35 4.85 -2.75 0.79
CA LEU A 35 3.61 -1.97 0.93
C LEU A 35 2.45 -2.81 1.49
N SER A 36 2.37 -4.09 1.11
CA SER A 36 1.40 -5.04 1.66
C SER A 36 1.63 -5.29 3.16
N ARG A 37 2.88 -5.19 3.62
CA ARG A 37 3.20 -5.24 5.05
C ARG A 37 2.73 -4.01 5.80
N ILE A 38 2.84 -2.82 5.19
CA ILE A 38 2.27 -1.58 5.73
C ILE A 38 0.76 -1.68 5.93
N ARG A 39 0.04 -2.29 4.98
CA ARG A 39 -1.43 -2.48 5.08
C ARG A 39 -1.85 -3.05 6.44
N ARG A 40 -1.14 -4.08 6.91
CA ARG A 40 -1.44 -4.76 8.19
C ARG A 40 -1.22 -3.89 9.42
N ASP A 41 -0.35 -2.90 9.31
CA ASP A 41 0.04 -2.02 10.39
C ASP A 41 -0.35 -0.56 10.11
N PHE A 42 -1.36 -0.37 9.25
CA PHE A 42 -1.69 0.95 8.73
C PHE A 42 -2.18 1.91 9.81
N ARG A 43 -2.72 1.39 10.91
CA ARG A 43 -3.10 2.14 12.11
C ARG A 43 -1.96 3.02 12.66
N ARG A 44 -0.69 2.72 12.36
CA ARG A 44 0.47 3.53 12.76
C ARG A 44 0.67 4.78 11.90
N TYR A 45 -0.07 4.90 10.81
CA TYR A 45 0.02 6.01 9.88
C TYR A 45 -1.32 6.74 9.79
N PRO A 46 -1.90 7.21 10.91
CA PRO A 46 -3.08 8.04 10.84
C PRO A 46 -2.68 9.37 10.19
N GLY A 47 -3.25 9.64 9.01
CA GLY A 47 -3.21 10.98 8.47
C GLY A 47 -4.15 11.89 9.25
N GLY A 48 -4.03 13.19 8.99
CA GLY A 48 -4.99 14.18 9.45
C GLY A 48 -5.69 14.85 8.28
N PHE A 49 -6.41 15.94 8.58
CA PHE A 49 -6.89 16.88 7.57
C PHE A 49 -5.75 17.80 7.10
N THR A 50 -4.64 17.20 6.67
CA THR A 50 -3.43 17.90 6.23
C THR A 50 -3.07 17.57 4.80
N LEU A 51 -2.13 18.34 4.25
CA LEU A 51 -1.50 18.05 2.96
C LEU A 51 -0.71 16.74 3.01
N VAL A 52 -0.51 16.16 1.82
CA VAL A 52 0.34 14.98 1.63
C VAL A 52 1.80 15.36 1.89
N LYS A 53 2.45 14.66 2.82
CA LYS A 53 3.86 14.83 3.13
C LYS A 53 4.70 13.93 2.23
N TYR A 54 5.82 14.46 1.78
CA TYR A 54 6.81 13.74 1.00
C TYR A 54 7.97 13.32 1.91
N GLN A 55 8.85 12.47 1.40
CA GLN A 55 10.10 12.14 2.08
C GLN A 55 10.86 13.43 2.42
N PRO A 56 11.48 13.53 3.61
CA PRO A 56 12.26 14.71 3.98
C PRO A 56 13.35 14.98 2.94
N ARG A 57 13.51 16.26 2.59
CA ARG A 57 14.60 16.70 1.69
C ARG A 57 15.94 16.36 2.34
N GLU A 58 16.84 15.80 1.55
CA GLU A 58 18.25 15.64 1.91
C GLU A 58 19.10 16.59 1.08
N MET A 59 20.19 17.09 1.66
CA MET A 59 21.09 18.07 1.04
C MET A 59 21.78 17.55 -0.22
N LEU A 60 22.00 16.23 -0.33
CA LEU A 60 22.83 15.64 -1.37
C LEU A 60 22.07 15.26 -2.66
N ASN A 61 20.77 15.56 -2.78
CA ASN A 61 19.95 15.28 -3.98
C ASN A 61 20.05 13.84 -4.53
N LEU A 62 20.29 12.84 -3.67
CA LEU A 62 20.46 11.44 -4.06
C LEU A 62 19.09 10.75 -4.28
N TRP A 63 18.33 11.23 -5.26
CA TRP A 63 17.04 10.68 -5.66
C TRP A 63 17.17 9.77 -6.88
N HIS A 64 16.51 8.62 -6.83
CA HIS A 64 16.38 7.69 -7.93
C HIS A 64 14.92 7.59 -8.38
N PRO A 65 14.59 7.94 -9.63
CA PRO A 65 13.27 7.71 -10.20
C PRO A 65 13.10 6.24 -10.59
N PHE A 66 12.18 5.54 -9.93
CA PHE A 66 11.87 4.15 -10.25
C PHE A 66 10.48 4.05 -10.88
N THR A 67 10.45 3.63 -12.15
CA THR A 67 9.18 3.37 -12.86
C THR A 67 8.59 2.04 -12.40
N ILE A 68 7.35 2.07 -11.92
CA ILE A 68 6.65 0.90 -11.38
C ILE A 68 5.29 0.71 -12.08
N THR A 69 4.88 -0.55 -12.21
CA THR A 69 3.55 -0.93 -12.71
C THR A 69 2.74 -1.60 -11.60
N TYR A 70 1.51 -1.12 -11.45
CA TYR A 70 0.53 -1.65 -10.50
C TYR A 70 -0.58 -2.42 -11.22
N LYS A 71 -1.08 -3.47 -10.55
CA LYS A 71 -2.43 -4.00 -10.80
C LYS A 71 -3.47 -3.00 -10.27
N GLU A 72 -4.74 -3.21 -10.61
CA GLU A 72 -5.81 -2.28 -10.22
C GLU A 72 -5.97 -2.22 -8.70
N GLU A 73 -5.94 -3.37 -8.04
CA GLU A 73 -6.11 -3.51 -6.59
C GLU A 73 -4.90 -2.93 -5.84
N GLU A 74 -3.69 -3.16 -6.36
CA GLU A 74 -2.45 -2.54 -5.86
C GLU A 74 -2.52 -1.01 -5.97
N ASN A 75 -3.06 -0.50 -7.08
CA ASN A 75 -3.22 0.94 -7.31
C ASN A 75 -4.22 1.58 -6.34
N GLU A 76 -5.36 0.92 -6.09
CA GLU A 76 -6.32 1.38 -5.09
C GLU A 76 -5.71 1.37 -3.68
N LEU A 77 -4.95 0.32 -3.33
CA LEU A 77 -4.26 0.26 -2.04
C LEU A 77 -3.31 1.45 -1.83
N VAL A 78 -2.43 1.73 -2.79
CA VAL A 78 -1.47 2.85 -2.65
C VAL A 78 -2.16 4.21 -2.73
N THR A 79 -3.30 4.30 -3.42
CA THR A 79 -4.15 5.50 -3.44
C THR A 79 -4.73 5.77 -2.06
N ASP A 80 -5.22 4.74 -1.38
CA ASP A 80 -5.71 4.86 -0.01
C ASP A 80 -4.64 5.19 1.00
N PHE A 81 -3.45 4.60 0.86
CA PHE A 81 -2.32 4.96 1.70
C PHE A 81 -2.08 6.47 1.65
N ARG A 82 -2.10 7.05 0.45
CA ARG A 82 -1.99 8.49 0.26
C ARG A 82 -3.19 9.26 0.84
N LYS A 83 -4.41 8.76 0.62
CA LYS A 83 -5.65 9.42 1.07
C LYS A 83 -5.75 9.48 2.59
N PHE A 84 -5.58 8.33 3.25
CA PHE A 84 -5.79 8.16 4.69
C PHE A 84 -4.55 8.45 5.52
N GLY A 85 -3.35 8.12 5.02
CA GLY A 85 -2.11 8.35 5.76
C GLY A 85 -1.45 9.70 5.47
N LYS A 86 -1.89 10.41 4.42
CA LYS A 86 -1.34 11.71 3.99
C LYS A 86 0.18 11.69 3.80
N LEU A 87 0.73 10.56 3.34
CA LEU A 87 2.11 10.46 2.87
C LEU A 87 2.13 10.09 1.39
N SER A 88 3.16 10.49 0.65
CA SER A 88 3.32 10.05 -0.73
C SER A 88 3.64 8.56 -0.78
N VAL A 89 3.30 7.90 -1.90
CA VAL A 89 3.61 6.46 -2.09
C VAL A 89 5.10 6.20 -1.95
N SER A 90 5.95 7.07 -2.53
CA SER A 90 7.40 6.94 -2.34
C SER A 90 7.84 7.01 -0.88
N TYR A 91 7.15 7.81 -0.06
CA TYR A 91 7.47 7.88 1.36
C TYR A 91 7.05 6.61 2.10
N PHE A 92 5.89 6.04 1.77
CA PHE A 92 5.52 4.73 2.26
C PHE A 92 6.53 3.65 1.87
N VAL A 93 7.07 3.66 0.64
CA VAL A 93 8.12 2.72 0.23
C VAL A 93 9.38 2.89 1.07
N ALA A 94 9.84 4.12 1.30
CA ALA A 94 10.99 4.36 2.17
C ALA A 94 10.76 3.87 3.61
N ILE A 95 9.60 4.21 4.20
CA ILE A 95 9.21 3.75 5.54
C ILE A 95 9.14 2.23 5.60
N ALA A 96 8.54 1.60 4.59
CA ALA A 96 8.38 0.14 4.56
C ALA A 96 9.74 -0.55 4.47
N THR A 97 10.62 -0.03 3.62
CA THR A 97 11.99 -0.55 3.44
C THR A 97 12.75 -0.47 4.76
N GLU A 98 12.73 0.68 5.44
CA GLU A 98 13.46 0.83 6.71
C GLU A 98 12.88 -0.01 7.86
N ARG A 99 11.59 -0.31 7.85
CA ARG A 99 10.93 -0.98 8.98
C ARG A 99 10.75 -2.48 8.80
N TYR A 100 10.59 -2.96 7.56
CA TYR A 100 10.10 -4.31 7.29
C TYR A 100 10.97 -5.10 6.32
N LEU A 101 12.05 -4.50 5.78
CA LEU A 101 12.93 -5.24 4.87
C LEU A 101 13.61 -6.42 5.57
N ASP A 102 14.11 -6.22 6.78
CA ASP A 102 14.77 -7.29 7.53
C ASP A 102 13.79 -8.42 7.88
N GLU A 103 12.54 -8.08 8.21
CA GLU A 103 11.45 -9.06 8.41
C GLU A 103 11.21 -9.88 7.13
N LEU A 104 11.17 -9.20 5.97
CA LEU A 104 10.98 -9.80 4.65
C LEU A 104 12.18 -10.65 4.18
N LEU A 105 13.38 -10.36 4.66
CA LEU A 105 14.57 -11.16 4.33
C LEU A 105 14.69 -12.38 5.25
N ALA A 106 14.38 -12.21 6.54
CA ALA A 106 14.50 -13.27 7.54
C ALA A 106 13.60 -14.47 7.25
N ASP A 107 12.45 -14.24 6.63
CA ASP A 107 11.53 -15.30 6.26
C ASP A 107 11.78 -15.91 4.87
N GLY A 108 12.84 -15.47 4.17
CA GLY A 108 13.18 -15.89 2.82
C GLY A 108 12.13 -15.53 1.78
N GLY A 109 11.30 -14.51 2.03
CA GLY A 109 10.11 -14.20 1.25
C GLY A 109 9.02 -15.28 1.32
N LYS A 110 9.12 -16.24 2.26
CA LYS A 110 8.23 -17.41 2.37
C LYS A 110 7.11 -17.25 3.39
N SER A 111 7.28 -16.49 4.48
CA SER A 111 6.28 -16.40 5.57
C SER A 111 5.16 -15.40 5.28
N HIS A 112 5.07 -14.96 4.04
CA HIS A 112 4.18 -13.91 3.66
C HIS A 112 2.92 -14.45 3.01
N ASN A 113 2.02 -14.94 3.87
CA ASN A 113 0.58 -14.77 3.75
C ASN A 113 0.19 -13.28 3.62
N TYR A 114 0.95 -12.42 2.93
CA TYR A 114 0.40 -11.19 2.38
C TYR A 114 -0.67 -11.66 1.43
N VAL A 115 -1.89 -11.84 1.99
CA VAL A 115 -3.11 -12.18 1.27
C VAL A 115 -3.02 -11.31 0.04
N PRO A 116 -2.91 -11.92 -1.16
CA PRO A 116 -2.71 -11.12 -2.34
C PRO A 116 -3.85 -10.10 -2.37
N ILE A 117 -3.57 -8.92 -2.91
CA ILE A 117 -4.57 -7.84 -2.92
C ILE A 117 -5.59 -8.26 -3.98
N ASP A 118 -6.43 -9.23 -3.63
CA ASP A 118 -7.32 -9.95 -4.55
C ASP A 118 -8.72 -9.36 -4.50
N HIS A 119 -9.03 -8.63 -3.44
CA HIS A 119 -10.32 -8.02 -3.25
C HIS A 119 -10.15 -6.63 -2.68
N TYR A 120 -10.84 -5.70 -3.30
CA TYR A 120 -10.97 -4.34 -2.82
C TYR A 120 -12.42 -3.91 -2.98
N ALA A 121 -13.02 -3.33 -1.95
CA ALA A 121 -14.41 -2.89 -2.02
C ALA A 121 -14.60 -1.47 -1.47
N LEU A 122 -15.56 -0.77 -2.07
CA LEU A 122 -16.03 0.54 -1.60
C LEU A 122 -17.51 0.41 -1.21
N GLY A 123 -17.79 0.59 0.07
CA GLY A 123 -19.13 0.63 0.64
C GLY A 123 -19.61 2.05 0.91
N LYS A 124 -20.92 2.23 0.96
CA LYS A 124 -21.57 3.43 1.44
C LYS A 124 -22.74 3.05 2.33
N ARG A 125 -22.91 3.79 3.42
CA ARG A 125 -24.11 3.74 4.25
C ARG A 125 -24.52 5.13 4.71
N VAL A 126 -25.76 5.27 5.13
CA VAL A 126 -26.24 6.46 5.84
C VAL A 126 -26.51 6.05 7.27
N GLN A 127 -25.91 6.75 8.23
CA GLN A 127 -26.13 6.54 9.66
C GLN A 127 -26.47 7.87 10.31
N ASN A 128 -27.65 7.97 10.92
CA ASN A 128 -28.14 9.18 11.58
C ASN A 128 -28.07 10.43 10.68
N GLY A 129 -28.47 10.30 9.41
CA GLY A 129 -28.39 11.37 8.42
C GLY A 129 -26.98 11.65 7.86
N VAL A 130 -25.94 11.02 8.41
CA VAL A 130 -24.55 11.18 7.94
C VAL A 130 -24.22 10.13 6.87
N CYS A 131 -23.70 10.59 5.74
CA CYS A 131 -23.16 9.71 4.70
C CYS A 131 -21.77 9.18 5.11
N VAL A 132 -21.62 7.87 5.21
CA VAL A 132 -20.37 7.19 5.54
C VAL A 132 -19.90 6.39 4.34
N TRP A 133 -18.66 6.62 3.93
CA TRP A 133 -17.96 5.81 2.93
C TRP A 133 -16.99 4.86 3.64
N GLU A 134 -17.02 3.60 3.25
CA GLU A 134 -16.22 2.53 3.85
C GLU A 134 -15.32 1.92 2.79
N THR A 135 -14.03 1.79 3.11
CA THR A 135 -13.04 1.21 2.21
C THR A 135 -12.54 -0.09 2.80
N TYR A 136 -12.51 -1.14 1.98
CA TYR A 136 -12.15 -2.50 2.39
C TYR A 136 -10.93 -2.97 1.60
N TRP A 137 -9.83 -3.27 2.30
CA TRP A 137 -8.62 -3.86 1.71
C TRP A 137 -8.65 -5.40 1.75
N GLY A 138 -9.75 -5.96 1.27
CA GLY A 138 -10.09 -7.37 1.26
C GLY A 138 -11.57 -7.54 0.89
N ASP A 139 -12.05 -8.78 0.86
CA ASP A 139 -13.48 -9.03 0.66
C ASP A 139 -14.23 -8.80 1.98
N PRO A 140 -15.17 -7.83 2.04
CA PRO A 140 -16.05 -7.68 3.19
C PRO A 140 -17.04 -8.85 3.37
N GLY A 141 -17.08 -9.82 2.45
CA GLY A 141 -18.04 -10.91 2.42
C GLY A 141 -19.41 -10.44 1.91
N ASN A 142 -20.47 -11.17 2.29
CA ASN A 142 -21.83 -10.79 1.90
C ASN A 142 -22.34 -9.61 2.75
N PRO A 143 -22.76 -8.49 2.14
CA PRO A 143 -23.18 -7.29 2.86
C PRO A 143 -24.35 -7.51 3.82
N GLY A 144 -25.20 -8.53 3.59
CA GLY A 144 -26.30 -8.89 4.50
C GLY A 144 -25.87 -9.42 5.88
N LYS A 145 -24.58 -9.74 6.08
CA LYS A 145 -24.02 -10.15 7.39
C LYS A 145 -23.11 -9.11 8.02
N MET A 146 -22.86 -7.98 7.34
CA MET A 146 -22.10 -6.89 7.94
C MET A 146 -22.99 -6.10 8.89
N SER A 147 -22.41 -5.66 10.01
CA SER A 147 -23.05 -4.79 11.00
C SER A 147 -23.35 -3.42 10.37
N GLY A 148 -24.44 -3.31 9.60
CA GLY A 148 -24.93 -2.05 9.05
C GLY A 148 -25.51 -2.19 7.64
N ASN A 149 -26.43 -1.28 7.27
CA ASN A 149 -27.01 -1.14 5.93
C ASN A 149 -25.99 -0.66 4.87
N THR A 150 -24.77 -1.23 4.85
CA THR A 150 -23.74 -0.89 3.88
C THR A 150 -24.09 -1.47 2.52
N LYS A 151 -24.28 -0.57 1.55
CA LYS A 151 -24.37 -0.92 0.14
C LYS A 151 -22.97 -0.91 -0.47
N ILE A 152 -22.53 -2.02 -1.04
CA ILE A 152 -21.28 -2.07 -1.80
C ILE A 152 -21.52 -1.43 -3.18
N HIS A 153 -20.72 -0.41 -3.50
CA HIS A 153 -20.81 0.35 -4.75
C HIS A 153 -19.79 -0.12 -5.79
N ARG A 154 -18.64 -0.62 -5.36
CA ARG A 154 -17.58 -1.11 -6.23
C ARG A 154 -16.87 -2.28 -5.58
N ARG A 155 -16.52 -3.28 -6.39
CA ARG A 155 -15.59 -4.36 -6.06
C ARG A 155 -14.57 -4.48 -7.18
N ILE A 156 -13.31 -4.74 -6.82
CA ILE A 156 -12.25 -5.13 -7.74
C ILE A 156 -11.74 -6.49 -7.28
N GLY A 157 -11.57 -7.40 -8.24
CA GLY A 157 -11.21 -8.79 -8.04
C GLY A 157 -12.39 -9.69 -7.66
N GLY A 158 -12.63 -10.70 -8.49
CA GLY A 158 -13.77 -11.61 -8.45
C GLY A 158 -14.62 -11.62 -9.73
N VAL A 159 -14.08 -12.15 -10.83
CA VAL A 159 -14.37 -13.47 -11.47
C VAL A 159 -13.07 -13.92 -12.12
#